data_AF-A0ABD3ZCC6-F1
#
_entry.id   AF-A0ABD3ZCC6-F1
#
_cell.length_a   1.000
_cell.length_b   1.000
_cell.length_c   1.000
_cell.angle_alpha   90.00
_cell.angle_beta   90.00
_cell.angle_gamma   90.00
#
_symmetry.space_group_name_H-M   'P 1'
#
loop_
_entity.id
_entity.type
_entity.pdbx_description
1 polymer ?
#
loop_
_entity_poly.entity_id
_entity_poly.type
_entity_poly.pdbx_seq_one_letter_code
_entity_poly.pdbx_strand_id
1 'polypeptide(L)'
;MKKFNKTLLATFVFASCSPFAMAVMTDSAGTLNGTLPVLKASAAGAAHSVAFANDHHSGSTDAMSPGDKITLSYVLQDAEGDTDSSTTSIKWFTTTDGAGANKVMLSGNDGKADYTIQNADAGLYLGAEITEQTSTGVPTTGQTIVINDISKYDSSDNIPDGPIVGGTIGTAIVDSAEPTVNLIGKADSKLLVGHTYQFKVWYDVNNNGKQDAGELDASANYSYKWFFDGTSATTGTAGGYAVSSTDNKDLVIPATNVNAKNVFATAGADGVQGYSLKVDYTAKVKSVLKSTKRK
;
A
#
# COMPACT_ATOMS: atom_id res chain seq x y z
N MET A 1 -10.41 -29.43 -116.69
CA MET A 1 -9.23 -29.05 -115.88
C MET A 1 -9.59 -27.90 -114.95
N LYS A 2 -9.79 -28.18 -113.66
CA LYS A 2 -9.18 -27.48 -112.51
C LYS A 2 -9.53 -28.31 -111.27
N LYS A 3 -8.46 -28.72 -110.57
CA LYS A 3 -8.44 -29.63 -109.42
C LYS A 3 -8.62 -28.83 -108.12
N PHE A 4 -9.25 -29.38 -107.10
CA PHE A 4 -8.65 -29.99 -105.89
C PHE A 4 -9.60 -29.98 -104.69
N ASN A 5 -9.37 -31.01 -103.87
CA ASN A 5 -10.10 -31.58 -102.76
C ASN A 5 -9.86 -30.84 -101.43
N LYS A 6 -10.80 -30.93 -100.47
CA LYS A 6 -10.56 -31.30 -99.04
C LYS A 6 -11.81 -31.07 -98.17
N THR A 7 -12.34 -32.19 -97.68
CA THR A 7 -12.82 -32.48 -96.32
C THR A 7 -13.08 -31.30 -95.37
N LEU A 8 -14.31 -31.17 -94.87
CA LEU A 8 -14.53 -30.68 -93.51
C LEU A 8 -15.72 -31.38 -92.85
N LEU A 9 -15.37 -32.11 -91.79
CA LEU A 9 -16.21 -32.74 -90.79
C LEU A 9 -17.04 -31.67 -90.06
N ALA A 10 -18.37 -31.77 -90.06
CA ALA A 10 -19.23 -30.95 -89.20
C ALA A 10 -19.88 -31.86 -88.17
N THR A 11 -19.19 -31.92 -87.04
CA THR A 11 -19.50 -32.61 -85.79
C THR A 11 -20.89 -32.25 -85.27
N PHE A 12 -21.65 -33.27 -84.89
CA PHE A 12 -22.82 -33.18 -84.03
C PHE A 12 -22.39 -32.58 -82.68
N VAL A 13 -22.61 -31.28 -82.46
CA VAL A 13 -22.48 -30.68 -81.14
C VAL A 13 -23.87 -30.67 -80.52
N PHE A 14 -24.15 -31.70 -79.71
CA PHE A 14 -25.10 -31.53 -78.61
C PHE A 14 -24.54 -30.39 -77.76
N ALA A 15 -25.18 -29.22 -77.84
CA ALA A 15 -24.98 -28.18 -76.85
C ALA A 15 -25.53 -28.73 -75.53
N SER A 16 -24.67 -29.44 -74.80
CA SER A 16 -24.88 -29.65 -73.37
C SER A 16 -24.89 -28.27 -72.75
N CYS A 17 -26.08 -27.72 -72.48
CA CYS A 17 -26.23 -26.70 -71.46
C CYS A 17 -25.84 -27.34 -70.14
N SER A 18 -24.54 -27.39 -69.86
CA SER A 18 -24.06 -27.50 -68.50
C SER A 18 -24.58 -26.26 -67.79
N PRO A 19 -25.43 -26.37 -66.75
CA PRO A 19 -25.72 -25.20 -65.94
C PRO A 19 -24.38 -24.71 -65.39
N PHE A 20 -23.97 -23.50 -65.77
CA PHE A 20 -22.89 -22.82 -65.07
C PHE A 20 -23.36 -22.68 -63.62
N ALA A 21 -22.82 -23.52 -62.73
CA ALA A 21 -23.07 -23.42 -61.31
C ALA A 21 -22.40 -22.12 -60.83
N MET A 22 -23.18 -21.05 -60.75
CA MET A 22 -22.76 -19.82 -60.10
C MET A 22 -22.72 -20.11 -58.59
N ALA A 23 -21.56 -19.93 -57.96
CA ALA A 23 -21.49 -19.97 -56.50
C ALA A 23 -22.33 -18.83 -55.94
N VAL A 24 -23.43 -19.15 -55.25
CA VAL A 24 -24.25 -18.19 -54.51
C VAL A 24 -23.86 -18.31 -53.04
N MET A 25 -23.39 -17.21 -52.45
CA MET A 25 -23.15 -17.13 -51.02
C MET A 25 -24.47 -16.85 -50.29
N THR A 26 -24.65 -17.42 -49.10
CA THR A 26 -25.73 -16.98 -48.20
C THR A 26 -25.41 -15.60 -47.64
N ASP A 27 -26.40 -14.95 -47.03
CA ASP A 27 -26.12 -13.81 -46.15
C ASP A 27 -25.24 -14.24 -44.96
N SER A 28 -24.54 -13.29 -44.35
CA SER A 28 -23.67 -13.54 -43.21
C SER A 28 -24.45 -13.98 -41.96
N ALA A 29 -23.97 -15.00 -41.27
CA ALA A 29 -24.53 -15.48 -40.01
C ALA A 29 -23.71 -14.98 -38.81
N GLY A 30 -24.32 -14.14 -37.96
CA GLY A 30 -23.85 -13.81 -36.61
C GLY A 30 -22.42 -13.28 -36.47
N THR A 31 -21.94 -13.21 -35.22
CA THR A 31 -20.55 -12.98 -34.86
C THR A 31 -19.96 -14.24 -34.23
N LEU A 32 -18.67 -14.47 -34.46
CA LEU A 32 -17.92 -15.51 -33.77
C LEU A 32 -17.33 -14.89 -32.49
N ASN A 33 -17.72 -15.42 -31.34
CA ASN A 33 -17.23 -14.98 -30.04
C ASN A 33 -16.39 -16.09 -29.39
N GLY A 34 -15.28 -15.69 -28.77
CA GLY A 34 -14.41 -16.54 -27.96
C GLY A 34 -14.85 -16.64 -26.50
N THR A 35 -13.92 -16.99 -25.64
CA THR A 35 -14.13 -17.09 -24.19
C THR A 35 -13.98 -15.73 -23.50
N LEU A 36 -14.53 -15.61 -22.28
CA LEU A 36 -14.29 -14.42 -21.45
C LEU A 36 -12.86 -14.46 -20.91
N PRO A 37 -12.15 -13.32 -20.84
CA PRO A 37 -10.85 -13.27 -20.18
C PRO A 37 -11.00 -13.59 -18.68
N VAL A 38 -10.12 -14.44 -18.16
CA VAL A 38 -10.11 -14.84 -16.74
C VAL A 38 -8.71 -14.69 -16.17
N LEU A 39 -8.57 -14.01 -15.02
CA LEU A 39 -7.30 -13.91 -14.31
C LEU A 39 -7.13 -15.01 -13.27
N LYS A 40 -5.88 -15.44 -13.09
CA LYS A 40 -5.49 -16.42 -12.06
C LYS A 40 -4.22 -15.95 -11.35
N ALA A 41 -4.13 -16.20 -10.05
CA ALA A 41 -2.94 -15.92 -9.24
C ALA A 41 -1.68 -16.64 -9.76
N SER A 42 -1.88 -17.81 -10.38
CA SER A 42 -0.85 -18.59 -11.05
C SER A 42 -1.50 -19.51 -12.09
N ALA A 43 -0.70 -20.23 -12.89
CA ALA A 43 -1.21 -21.22 -13.83
C ALA A 43 -2.14 -22.27 -13.17
N ALA A 44 -1.82 -22.65 -11.92
CA ALA A 44 -2.60 -23.58 -11.10
C ALA A 44 -3.61 -22.89 -10.15
N GLY A 45 -3.68 -21.56 -10.14
CA GLY A 45 -4.56 -20.79 -9.25
C GLY A 45 -6.04 -21.01 -9.51
N ALA A 46 -6.90 -20.46 -8.66
CA ALA A 46 -8.34 -20.41 -8.91
C ALA A 46 -8.66 -19.39 -10.02
N ALA A 47 -9.79 -19.54 -10.71
CA ALA A 47 -10.32 -18.49 -11.56
C ALA A 47 -10.65 -17.24 -10.74
N HIS A 48 -10.53 -16.06 -11.35
CA HIS A 48 -10.78 -14.76 -10.74
C HIS A 48 -9.93 -14.50 -9.48
N SER A 49 -8.64 -14.82 -9.59
CA SER A 49 -7.67 -14.62 -8.50
C SER A 49 -6.42 -13.87 -8.97
N VAL A 50 -5.74 -13.25 -8.02
CA VAL A 50 -4.45 -12.56 -8.19
C VAL A 50 -3.48 -13.01 -7.11
N ALA A 51 -2.22 -12.61 -7.18
CA ALA A 51 -1.24 -12.83 -6.12
C ALA A 51 -0.62 -11.51 -5.70
N PHE A 52 -0.29 -11.39 -4.42
CA PHE A 52 0.42 -10.24 -3.86
C PHE A 52 1.77 -10.65 -3.29
N ALA A 53 2.72 -9.73 -3.29
CA ALA A 53 3.98 -9.87 -2.56
C ALA A 53 4.42 -8.53 -1.96
N ASN A 54 5.06 -8.57 -0.79
CA ASN A 54 5.71 -7.43 -0.17
C ASN A 54 7.25 -7.58 -0.28
N ASP A 55 7.96 -6.51 -0.63
CA ASP A 55 9.43 -6.51 -0.63
C ASP A 55 10.05 -6.28 0.76
N HIS A 56 9.23 -5.90 1.74
CA HIS A 56 9.62 -5.57 3.12
C HIS A 56 10.73 -4.53 3.18
N HIS A 57 10.70 -3.53 2.30
CA HIS A 57 11.71 -2.48 2.27
C HIS A 57 11.85 -1.75 3.61
N SER A 58 10.80 -1.69 4.41
CA SER A 58 10.82 -1.15 5.78
C SER A 58 11.63 -1.99 6.78
N GLY A 59 12.12 -3.16 6.40
CA GLY A 59 12.84 -4.09 7.27
C GLY A 59 11.93 -4.95 8.16
N SER A 60 10.60 -4.80 8.06
CA SER A 60 9.65 -5.57 8.87
C SER A 60 8.91 -6.65 8.08
N THR A 61 8.93 -7.86 8.61
CA THR A 61 8.12 -9.00 8.15
C THR A 61 6.85 -9.21 8.96
N ASP A 62 6.71 -8.49 10.07
CA ASP A 62 5.62 -8.70 11.03
C ASP A 62 4.51 -7.65 10.89
N ALA A 63 4.77 -6.56 10.16
CA ALA A 63 3.79 -5.51 9.91
C ALA A 63 4.05 -4.77 8.60
N MET A 64 2.97 -4.38 7.91
CA MET A 64 3.05 -3.51 6.75
C MET A 64 3.42 -2.09 7.17
N SER A 65 4.36 -1.49 6.45
CA SER A 65 4.89 -0.16 6.78
C SER A 65 5.01 0.73 5.55
N PRO A 66 4.86 2.06 5.71
CA PRO A 66 5.33 3.01 4.71
C PRO A 66 6.76 2.70 4.24
N GLY A 67 6.98 2.78 2.93
CA GLY A 67 8.23 2.38 2.27
C GLY A 67 8.18 1.00 1.64
N ASP A 68 7.39 0.06 2.18
CA ASP A 68 7.18 -1.26 1.58
C ASP A 68 6.58 -1.13 0.17
N LYS A 69 7.00 -1.98 -0.76
CA LYS A 69 6.41 -2.08 -2.10
C LYS A 69 5.61 -3.37 -2.21
N ILE A 70 4.32 -3.20 -2.50
CA ILE A 70 3.40 -4.29 -2.78
C ILE A 70 3.30 -4.50 -4.29
N THR A 71 3.50 -5.74 -4.75
CA THR A 71 3.37 -6.12 -6.15
C THR A 71 2.14 -7.02 -6.34
N LEU A 72 1.25 -6.65 -7.26
CA LEU A 72 0.14 -7.46 -7.76
C LEU A 72 0.61 -8.23 -9.01
N SER A 73 0.39 -9.54 -9.01
CA SER A 73 0.70 -10.42 -10.15
C SER A 73 -0.48 -11.33 -10.50
N TYR A 74 -0.55 -11.74 -11.76
CA TYR A 74 -1.58 -12.63 -12.28
C TYR A 74 -1.11 -13.28 -13.59
N VAL A 75 -1.86 -14.28 -14.04
CA VAL A 75 -1.78 -14.88 -15.37
C VAL A 75 -3.15 -14.77 -16.03
N LEU A 76 -3.20 -14.26 -17.25
CA LEU A 76 -4.42 -14.32 -18.07
C LEU A 76 -4.59 -15.76 -18.58
N GLN A 77 -5.75 -16.35 -18.30
CA GLN A 77 -6.19 -17.57 -18.95
C GLN A 77 -7.13 -17.19 -20.09
N ASP A 78 -6.66 -17.43 -21.30
CA ASP A 78 -7.44 -17.31 -22.51
C ASP A 78 -7.08 -18.47 -23.48
N ALA A 79 -8.10 -19.10 -24.04
CA ALA A 79 -7.93 -20.27 -24.91
C ALA A 79 -7.60 -19.87 -26.35
N GLU A 80 -7.97 -18.66 -26.76
CA GLU A 80 -7.86 -18.15 -28.12
C GLU A 80 -6.52 -17.45 -28.40
N GLY A 81 -5.74 -17.13 -27.36
CA GLY A 81 -4.46 -16.45 -27.45
C GLY A 81 -4.57 -14.92 -27.49
N ASP A 82 -5.64 -14.36 -26.93
CA ASP A 82 -5.90 -12.94 -26.85
C ASP A 82 -4.86 -12.19 -26.04
N THR A 83 -4.58 -10.97 -26.47
CA THR A 83 -3.58 -10.10 -25.85
C THR A 83 -4.15 -9.50 -24.57
N ASP A 84 -3.46 -9.70 -23.45
CA ASP A 84 -3.85 -9.15 -22.15
C ASP A 84 -3.79 -7.61 -22.11
N SER A 85 -4.78 -7.00 -21.46
CA SER A 85 -4.83 -5.57 -21.17
C SER A 85 -5.21 -5.27 -19.71
N SER A 86 -5.33 -6.29 -18.86
CA SER A 86 -5.89 -6.19 -17.49
C SER A 86 -5.06 -5.28 -16.59
N THR A 87 -3.74 -5.21 -16.79
CA THR A 87 -2.84 -4.30 -16.06
C THR A 87 -3.34 -2.85 -16.08
N THR A 88 -3.90 -2.39 -17.20
CA THR A 88 -4.38 -1.00 -17.35
C THR A 88 -5.55 -0.64 -16.44
N SER A 89 -6.25 -1.65 -15.91
CA SER A 89 -7.41 -1.51 -15.04
C SER A 89 -7.08 -1.55 -13.55
N ILE A 90 -5.83 -1.83 -13.18
CA ILE A 90 -5.41 -1.93 -11.78
C ILE A 90 -5.63 -0.59 -11.08
N LYS A 91 -6.25 -0.63 -9.90
CA LYS A 91 -6.32 0.52 -8.99
C LYS A 91 -6.05 0.11 -7.55
N TRP A 92 -5.27 0.92 -6.87
CA TRP A 92 -4.97 0.79 -5.44
C TRP A 92 -5.87 1.71 -4.62
N PHE A 93 -6.25 1.29 -3.43
CA PHE A 93 -7.08 2.07 -2.52
C PHE A 93 -6.79 1.73 -1.06
N THR A 94 -7.25 2.58 -0.16
CA THR A 94 -7.25 2.30 1.29
C THR A 94 -8.65 2.21 1.84
N THR A 95 -8.82 1.46 2.93
CA THR A 95 -10.07 1.40 3.72
C THR A 95 -9.77 1.57 5.21
N THR A 96 -10.76 2.00 5.99
CA THR A 96 -10.56 2.18 7.45
C THR A 96 -10.72 0.89 8.24
N ASP A 97 -11.38 -0.13 7.68
CA ASP A 97 -11.79 -1.34 8.41
C ASP A 97 -11.35 -2.67 7.77
N GLY A 98 -10.71 -2.63 6.60
CA GLY A 98 -10.36 -3.82 5.83
C GLY A 98 -11.57 -4.55 5.22
N ALA A 99 -12.77 -3.96 5.31
CA ALA A 99 -14.01 -4.53 4.79
C ALA A 99 -14.69 -3.61 3.75
N GLY A 100 -14.11 -2.44 3.46
CA GLY A 100 -14.55 -1.52 2.41
C GLY A 100 -15.07 -0.17 2.92
N ALA A 101 -15.12 0.06 4.24
CA ALA A 101 -15.57 1.34 4.76
C ALA A 101 -14.59 2.47 4.42
N ASN A 102 -15.15 3.62 4.07
CA ASN A 102 -14.40 4.83 3.72
C ASN A 102 -13.31 4.56 2.66
N LYS A 103 -13.65 3.77 1.63
CA LYS A 103 -12.76 3.48 0.51
C LYS A 103 -12.24 4.78 -0.12
N VAL A 104 -10.91 4.95 -0.16
CA VAL A 104 -10.25 6.09 -0.81
C VAL A 104 -9.29 5.57 -1.87
N MET A 105 -9.46 6.01 -3.12
CA MET A 105 -8.58 5.64 -4.23
C MET A 105 -7.23 6.36 -4.12
N LEU A 106 -6.15 5.62 -4.36
CA LEU A 106 -4.78 6.13 -4.34
C LEU A 106 -4.39 6.65 -5.72
N SER A 107 -4.91 7.84 -6.07
CA SER A 107 -4.74 8.46 -7.38
C SER A 107 -3.28 8.56 -7.83
N GLY A 108 -3.02 8.38 -9.13
CA GLY A 108 -1.67 8.42 -9.71
C GLY A 108 -0.97 7.05 -9.76
N ASN A 109 -1.69 5.98 -9.38
CA ASN A 109 -1.22 4.60 -9.41
C ASN A 109 -2.09 3.69 -10.29
N ASP A 110 -3.05 4.26 -11.01
CA ASP A 110 -3.87 3.56 -11.99
C ASP A 110 -2.96 2.88 -13.03
N GLY A 111 -3.26 1.62 -13.33
CA GLY A 111 -2.50 0.85 -14.30
C GLY A 111 -1.15 0.33 -13.81
N LYS A 112 -0.80 0.50 -12.52
CA LYS A 112 0.48 0.03 -11.96
C LYS A 112 0.29 -1.26 -11.17
N ALA A 113 1.07 -2.28 -11.54
CA ALA A 113 1.14 -3.53 -10.81
C ALA A 113 1.79 -3.38 -9.43
N ASP A 114 2.55 -2.32 -9.20
CA ASP A 114 3.21 -2.06 -7.92
C ASP A 114 2.65 -0.82 -7.22
N TYR A 115 2.58 -0.87 -5.90
CA TYR A 115 2.31 0.27 -5.03
C TYR A 115 3.30 0.33 -3.88
N THR A 116 4.01 1.46 -3.76
CA THR A 116 4.83 1.75 -2.58
C THR A 116 3.97 2.43 -1.52
N ILE A 117 3.87 1.82 -0.34
CA ILE A 117 3.08 2.33 0.77
C ILE A 117 3.61 3.69 1.21
N GLN A 118 2.69 4.65 1.38
CA GLN A 118 3.00 6.02 1.75
C GLN A 118 2.69 6.27 3.23
N ASN A 119 3.32 7.30 3.81
CA ASN A 119 3.00 7.73 5.18
C ASN A 119 1.52 8.06 5.39
N ALA A 120 0.83 8.57 4.36
CA ALA A 120 -0.59 8.88 4.44
C ALA A 120 -1.49 7.64 4.64
N ASP A 121 -0.99 6.46 4.27
CA ASP A 121 -1.70 5.18 4.37
C ASP A 121 -1.62 4.58 5.78
N ALA A 122 -0.74 5.10 6.63
CA ALA A 122 -0.59 4.64 8.00
C ALA A 122 -1.92 4.68 8.77
N GLY A 123 -2.20 3.58 9.46
CA GLY A 123 -3.41 3.32 10.22
C GLY A 123 -4.59 2.84 9.38
N LEU A 124 -4.43 2.60 8.08
CA LEU A 124 -5.46 2.10 7.15
C LEU A 124 -5.13 0.70 6.63
N TYR A 125 -6.07 0.07 5.94
CA TYR A 125 -5.89 -1.21 5.24
C TYR A 125 -5.71 -0.95 3.75
N LEU A 126 -4.72 -1.60 3.13
CA LEU A 126 -4.49 -1.51 1.68
C LEU A 126 -5.39 -2.49 0.94
N GLY A 127 -6.00 -2.03 -0.14
CA GLY A 127 -6.80 -2.83 -1.05
C GLY A 127 -6.43 -2.56 -2.51
N ALA A 128 -6.88 -3.46 -3.39
CA ALA A 128 -6.66 -3.36 -4.82
C ALA A 128 -7.90 -3.84 -5.59
N GLU A 129 -8.12 -3.27 -6.77
CA GLU A 129 -9.08 -3.79 -7.74
C GLU A 129 -8.43 -3.93 -9.11
N ILE A 130 -8.85 -4.95 -9.86
CA ILE A 130 -8.42 -5.21 -11.23
C ILE A 130 -9.61 -5.76 -12.01
N THR A 131 -9.73 -5.38 -13.27
CA THR A 131 -10.72 -5.92 -14.20
C THR A 131 -10.05 -6.79 -15.24
N GLU A 132 -10.57 -7.99 -15.43
CA GLU A 132 -10.19 -8.91 -16.51
C GLU A 132 -10.40 -8.25 -17.88
N GLN A 133 -9.33 -8.04 -18.65
CA GLN A 133 -9.41 -7.39 -19.96
C GLN A 133 -8.44 -7.97 -20.98
N THR A 134 -8.87 -8.01 -22.23
CA THR A 134 -8.04 -8.27 -23.41
C THR A 134 -8.15 -7.12 -24.41
N SER A 135 -7.12 -6.90 -25.23
CA SER A 135 -7.14 -5.92 -26.32
C SER A 135 -7.49 -6.54 -27.68
N THR A 136 -7.59 -7.86 -27.76
CA THR A 136 -8.02 -8.63 -28.93
C THR A 136 -9.17 -9.57 -28.55
N GLY A 137 -9.84 -10.11 -29.56
CA GLY A 137 -10.96 -11.03 -29.36
C GLY A 137 -12.25 -10.34 -28.99
N VAL A 138 -13.32 -11.12 -28.90
CA VAL A 138 -14.61 -10.70 -28.33
C VAL A 138 -15.20 -11.90 -27.57
N PRO A 139 -15.61 -11.74 -26.30
CA PRO A 139 -15.65 -10.52 -25.49
C PRO A 139 -14.29 -10.07 -24.92
N THR A 140 -14.09 -8.75 -24.73
CA THR A 140 -12.82 -8.16 -24.25
C THR A 140 -12.78 -7.83 -22.75
N THR A 141 -13.84 -8.13 -22.00
CA THR A 141 -13.94 -7.75 -20.59
C THR A 141 -14.64 -8.84 -19.80
N GLY A 142 -14.02 -9.24 -18.69
CA GLY A 142 -14.52 -10.24 -17.74
C GLY A 142 -14.97 -9.61 -16.42
N GLN A 143 -14.64 -10.26 -15.31
CA GLN A 143 -14.98 -9.83 -13.95
C GLN A 143 -14.04 -8.74 -13.43
N THR A 144 -14.58 -7.85 -12.59
CA THR A 144 -13.77 -7.00 -11.70
C THR A 144 -13.56 -7.71 -10.37
N ILE A 145 -12.30 -7.97 -10.03
CA ILE A 145 -11.86 -8.56 -8.76
C ILE A 145 -11.56 -7.40 -7.80
N VAL A 146 -12.18 -7.40 -6.62
CA VAL A 146 -11.97 -6.38 -5.58
C VAL A 146 -11.49 -7.04 -4.30
N ILE A 147 -10.31 -6.62 -3.83
CA ILE A 147 -9.69 -7.07 -2.59
C ILE A 147 -9.67 -5.89 -1.61
N ASN A 148 -10.57 -5.89 -0.62
CA ASN A 148 -10.70 -4.78 0.33
C ASN A 148 -9.54 -4.65 1.33
N ASP A 149 -8.87 -5.78 1.60
CA ASP A 149 -7.73 -5.90 2.50
C ASP A 149 -6.81 -6.99 1.95
N ILE A 150 -5.69 -6.58 1.36
CA ILE A 150 -4.73 -7.52 0.77
C ILE A 150 -4.09 -8.41 1.84
N SER A 151 -3.98 -7.94 3.09
CA SER A 151 -3.34 -8.70 4.17
C SER A 151 -4.13 -9.93 4.63
N LYS A 152 -5.38 -10.06 4.18
CA LYS A 152 -6.25 -11.20 4.45
C LYS A 152 -6.59 -12.00 3.22
N TYR A 153 -6.00 -11.67 2.08
CA TYR A 153 -6.36 -12.26 0.81
C TYR A 153 -5.82 -13.69 0.67
N ASP A 154 -4.55 -13.91 0.99
CA ASP A 154 -3.92 -15.24 0.99
C ASP A 154 -3.00 -15.41 2.20
N SER A 155 -3.30 -16.35 3.09
CA SER A 155 -2.45 -16.58 4.28
C SER A 155 -1.06 -17.16 3.97
N SER A 156 -0.81 -17.57 2.73
CA SER A 156 0.47 -18.11 2.26
C SER A 156 1.29 -17.08 1.49
N ASP A 157 0.75 -15.89 1.26
CA ASP A 157 1.56 -14.77 0.79
C ASP A 157 2.50 -14.28 1.90
N ASN A 158 3.42 -13.38 1.53
CA ASN A 158 4.30 -12.73 2.50
C ASN A 158 3.78 -11.34 2.91
N ILE A 159 2.46 -11.14 2.91
CA ILE A 159 1.85 -9.87 3.33
C ILE A 159 1.54 -9.95 4.83
N PRO A 160 2.12 -9.05 5.66
CA PRO A 160 1.79 -9.01 7.09
C PRO A 160 0.35 -8.55 7.33
N ASP A 161 -0.28 -9.06 8.40
CA ASP A 161 -1.64 -8.67 8.81
C ASP A 161 -1.73 -7.13 9.02
N GLY A 162 -2.74 -6.51 8.40
CA GLY A 162 -3.02 -5.09 8.54
C GLY A 162 -3.67 -4.71 9.90
N PRO A 163 -3.82 -3.40 10.20
CA PRO A 163 -3.63 -2.26 9.30
C PRO A 163 -2.15 -1.94 9.07
N ILE A 164 -1.86 -0.99 8.18
CA ILE A 164 -0.52 -0.42 7.99
C ILE A 164 -0.13 0.33 9.26
N VAL A 165 0.40 -0.36 10.26
CA VAL A 165 0.73 0.22 11.57
C VAL A 165 2.23 0.34 11.80
N GLY A 166 3.04 -0.12 10.85
CA GLY A 166 4.49 0.02 10.89
C GLY A 166 5.22 -1.17 11.49
N GLY A 167 6.49 -1.26 11.15
CA GLY A 167 7.46 -2.27 11.55
C GLY A 167 8.29 -1.88 12.76
N THR A 168 9.56 -2.30 12.77
CA THR A 168 10.53 -1.83 13.76
C THR A 168 10.66 -0.31 13.65
N ILE A 169 10.48 0.38 14.78
CA ILE A 169 10.63 1.83 14.84
C ILE A 169 11.81 2.23 15.70
N GLY A 170 12.48 3.29 15.27
CA GLY A 170 13.43 4.02 16.07
C GLY A 170 12.76 5.23 16.71
N THR A 171 13.25 5.63 17.88
CA THR A 171 12.75 6.82 18.58
C THR A 171 13.89 7.67 19.10
N ALA A 172 13.67 8.98 19.12
CA ALA A 172 14.62 9.93 19.68
C ALA A 172 13.90 11.08 20.38
N ILE A 173 14.48 11.51 21.50
CA ILE A 173 14.28 12.85 22.04
C ILE A 173 15.51 13.64 21.63
N VAL A 174 15.31 14.75 20.92
CA VAL A 174 16.41 15.61 20.46
C VAL A 174 16.17 17.04 20.94
N ASP A 175 17.26 17.77 21.18
CA ASP A 175 17.18 19.22 21.32
C ASP A 175 17.02 19.84 19.93
N SER A 176 16.12 20.79 19.76
CA SER A 176 15.96 21.55 18.50
C SER A 176 17.26 22.22 18.03
N ALA A 177 18.17 22.56 18.96
CA ALA A 177 19.48 23.11 18.65
C ALA A 177 20.48 22.04 18.14
N GLU A 178 20.28 20.77 18.51
CA GLU A 178 21.14 19.64 18.15
C GLU A 178 20.27 18.45 17.65
N PRO A 179 19.55 18.61 16.52
CA PRO A 179 18.46 17.72 16.12
C PRO A 179 18.89 16.32 15.67
N THR A 180 20.20 16.04 15.65
CA THR A 180 20.81 14.76 15.27
C THR A 180 21.28 13.97 16.50
N VAL A 181 21.28 14.57 17.69
CA VAL A 181 21.75 13.91 18.92
C VAL A 181 20.56 13.30 19.66
N ASN A 182 20.39 11.98 19.53
CA ASN A 182 19.40 11.25 20.33
C ASN A 182 19.81 11.25 21.82
N LEU A 183 18.93 11.75 22.70
CA LEU A 183 19.18 11.87 24.14
C LEU A 183 18.64 10.68 24.95
N ILE A 184 17.86 9.79 24.34
CA ILE A 184 17.28 8.63 25.01
C ILE A 184 18.39 7.67 25.47
N GLY A 185 18.29 7.17 26.70
CA GLY A 185 19.16 6.11 27.22
C GLY A 185 20.60 6.51 27.54
N LYS A 186 20.95 7.81 27.44
CA LYS A 186 22.30 8.32 27.71
C LYS A 186 22.38 8.88 29.13
N ALA A 187 23.25 8.29 29.96
CA ALA A 187 23.44 8.70 31.35
C ALA A 187 23.93 10.16 31.51
N ASP A 188 24.69 10.66 30.53
CA ASP A 188 25.26 12.02 30.57
C ASP A 188 24.43 13.06 29.79
N SER A 189 23.27 12.68 29.26
CA SER A 189 22.39 13.62 28.57
C SER A 189 21.81 14.65 29.56
N LYS A 190 22.33 15.88 29.49
CA LYS A 190 21.82 17.00 30.27
C LYS A 190 20.77 17.75 29.48
N LEU A 191 19.54 17.74 29.98
CA LEU A 191 18.48 18.59 29.46
C LEU A 191 18.62 19.99 30.05
N LEU A 192 18.48 21.00 29.21
CA LEU A 192 18.64 22.40 29.55
C LEU A 192 17.27 23.07 29.65
N VAL A 193 17.10 23.89 30.68
CA VAL A 193 15.93 24.75 30.79
C VAL A 193 16.00 25.87 29.75
N GLY A 194 14.84 26.30 29.24
CA GLY A 194 14.73 27.28 28.15
C GLY A 194 14.88 26.69 26.75
N HIS A 195 15.22 25.41 26.62
CA HIS A 195 15.38 24.73 25.33
C HIS A 195 14.07 24.09 24.85
N THR A 196 14.03 23.77 23.55
CA THR A 196 12.90 23.07 22.93
C THR A 196 13.33 21.66 22.54
N TYR A 197 12.57 20.66 23.00
CA TYR A 197 12.81 19.26 22.71
C TYR A 197 11.75 18.70 21.76
N GLN A 198 12.20 17.87 20.83
CA GLN A 198 11.37 17.24 19.80
C GLN A 198 11.39 15.73 20.00
N PHE A 199 10.23 15.10 19.81
CA PHE A 199 10.13 13.65 19.71
C PHE A 199 10.13 13.25 18.24
N LYS A 200 11.05 12.39 17.85
CA LYS A 200 11.18 11.86 16.49
C LYS A 200 10.94 10.36 16.49
N VAL A 201 10.24 9.89 15.47
CA VAL A 201 10.02 8.46 15.17
C VAL A 201 10.37 8.24 13.71
N TRP A 202 11.02 7.12 13.40
CA TRP A 202 11.28 6.70 12.03
C TRP A 202 11.09 5.19 11.89
N TYR A 203 10.89 4.72 10.66
CA TYR A 203 10.96 3.30 10.35
C TYR A 203 12.42 2.88 10.34
N ASP A 204 12.85 2.15 11.37
CA ASP A 204 14.24 1.75 11.61
C ASP A 204 14.51 0.44 10.88
N VAL A 205 14.85 0.58 9.60
CA VAL A 205 14.91 -0.52 8.61
C VAL A 205 15.97 -1.54 8.99
N ASN A 206 17.07 -1.08 9.60
CA ASN A 206 18.19 -1.92 10.00
C ASN A 206 18.24 -2.22 11.51
N ASN A 207 17.25 -1.75 12.28
CA ASN A 207 17.11 -1.95 13.71
C ASN A 207 18.35 -1.51 14.51
N ASN A 208 18.96 -0.37 14.15
CA ASN A 208 20.18 0.12 14.79
C ASN A 208 19.93 1.26 15.79
N GLY A 209 18.68 1.72 15.93
CA GLY A 209 18.28 2.78 16.86
C GLY A 209 18.78 4.17 16.47
N LYS A 210 19.24 4.37 15.23
CA LYS A 210 19.61 5.66 14.65
C LYS A 210 18.86 5.88 13.35
N GLN A 211 18.52 7.14 13.07
CA GLN A 211 17.92 7.48 11.79
C GLN A 211 19.01 7.60 10.74
N ASP A 212 19.02 6.66 9.79
CA ASP A 212 19.94 6.62 8.67
C ASP A 212 19.34 7.25 7.39
N ALA A 213 20.21 7.53 6.41
CA ALA A 213 19.77 8.03 5.12
C ALA A 213 18.90 6.98 4.40
N GLY A 214 17.70 7.39 3.97
CA GLY A 214 16.72 6.51 3.33
C GLY A 214 15.60 6.04 4.26
N GLU A 215 15.76 6.20 5.57
CA GLU A 215 14.71 5.87 6.53
C GLU A 215 13.64 6.97 6.59
N LEU A 216 12.39 6.54 6.51
CA LEU A 216 11.24 7.44 6.45
C LEU A 216 10.87 7.94 7.85
N ASP A 217 10.64 9.24 7.96
CA ASP A 217 10.07 9.86 9.16
C ASP A 217 8.64 9.32 9.38
N ALA A 218 8.40 8.77 10.56
CA ALA A 218 7.14 8.18 10.98
C ALA A 218 6.41 9.04 12.02
N SER A 219 6.95 10.19 12.43
CA SER A 219 6.46 11.00 13.56
C SER A 219 4.99 11.40 13.39
N ALA A 220 4.55 11.69 12.16
CA ALA A 220 3.16 12.02 11.86
C ALA A 220 2.19 10.85 12.10
N ASN A 221 2.68 9.61 12.09
CA ASN A 221 1.92 8.38 12.23
C ASN A 221 1.77 7.95 13.69
N TYR A 222 2.38 8.68 14.63
CA TYR A 222 2.29 8.42 16.06
C TYR A 222 1.62 9.59 16.79
N SER A 223 0.91 9.25 17.86
CA SER A 223 0.49 10.22 18.87
C SER A 223 1.40 10.08 20.08
N TYR A 224 1.68 11.18 20.77
CA TYR A 224 2.57 11.14 21.93
C TYR A 224 2.27 12.22 22.98
N LYS A 225 2.73 11.93 24.20
CA LYS A 225 2.66 12.81 25.37
C LYS A 225 4.01 12.82 26.07
N TRP A 226 4.39 14.00 26.54
CA TRP A 226 5.59 14.15 27.37
C TRP A 226 5.32 13.71 28.79
N PHE A 227 6.32 13.06 29.39
CA PHE A 227 6.28 12.60 30.77
C PHE A 227 7.57 13.02 31.48
N PHE A 228 7.43 13.80 32.56
CA PHE A 228 8.51 14.12 33.47
C PHE A 228 8.71 12.94 34.41
N ASP A 229 9.84 12.25 34.31
CA ASP A 229 10.13 11.03 35.05
C ASP A 229 11.05 11.29 36.25
N GLY A 230 10.87 10.50 37.32
CA GLY A 230 11.63 10.62 38.56
C GLY A 230 11.02 11.60 39.56
N THR A 231 11.87 12.30 40.30
CA THR A 231 11.48 13.25 41.35
C THR A 231 12.23 14.56 41.19
N SER A 232 11.62 15.66 41.66
CA SER A 232 12.27 16.97 41.66
C SER A 232 13.53 16.99 42.53
N ALA A 233 14.49 17.84 42.18
CA ALA A 233 15.84 17.82 42.75
C ALA A 233 15.92 18.01 44.28
N THR A 234 15.10 18.87 44.87
CA THR A 234 15.22 19.20 46.31
C THR A 234 13.96 18.88 47.11
N THR A 235 12.79 18.94 46.48
CA THR A 235 11.50 18.75 47.15
C THR A 235 10.95 17.32 47.06
N GLY A 236 11.60 16.43 46.29
CA GLY A 236 11.16 15.05 46.12
C GLY A 236 9.77 14.88 45.51
N THR A 237 9.22 15.92 44.87
CA THR A 237 7.91 15.89 44.20
C THR A 237 7.96 14.89 43.06
N ALA A 238 7.02 13.95 43.01
CA ALA A 238 6.96 12.93 41.95
C ALA A 238 6.69 13.55 40.57
N GLY A 239 7.23 12.90 39.54
CA GLY A 239 7.00 13.24 38.14
C GLY A 239 5.58 12.91 37.66
N GLY A 240 5.31 13.17 36.39
CA GLY A 240 4.01 12.94 35.77
C GLY A 240 3.92 13.46 34.34
N TYR A 241 2.74 13.29 33.75
CA TYR A 241 2.47 13.80 32.41
C TYR A 241 2.55 15.33 32.35
N ALA A 242 3.10 15.84 31.25
CA ALA A 242 2.97 17.22 30.87
C ALA A 242 1.49 17.58 30.62
N VAL A 243 1.19 18.88 30.56
CA VAL A 243 -0.17 19.35 30.26
C VAL A 243 -0.57 18.99 28.82
N SER A 244 -1.85 18.70 28.62
CA SER A 244 -2.38 18.26 27.31
C SER A 244 -2.21 19.27 26.17
N SER A 245 -1.97 20.55 26.47
CA SER A 245 -1.66 21.54 25.43
C SER A 245 -0.34 21.27 24.70
N THR A 246 0.52 20.41 25.27
CA THR A 246 1.79 19.94 24.72
C THR A 246 1.68 18.59 23.98
N ASP A 247 0.51 17.94 24.00
CA ASP A 247 0.31 16.67 23.31
C ASP A 247 0.59 16.81 21.81
N ASN A 248 1.38 15.89 21.26
CA ASN A 248 1.81 15.87 19.85
C ASN A 248 2.56 17.14 19.39
N LYS A 249 3.24 17.83 20.30
CA LYS A 249 4.02 19.04 20.00
C LYS A 249 5.39 19.00 20.65
N ASP A 250 6.32 19.75 20.07
CA ASP A 250 7.60 20.04 20.68
C ASP A 250 7.41 20.64 22.09
N LEU A 251 8.25 20.24 23.04
CA LEU A 251 8.19 20.70 24.42
C LEU A 251 9.25 21.76 24.67
N VAL A 252 8.81 22.99 24.91
CA VAL A 252 9.67 24.03 25.46
C VAL A 252 9.79 23.81 26.97
N ILE A 253 10.99 23.47 27.45
CA ILE A 253 11.26 23.34 28.89
C ILE A 253 11.36 24.75 29.49
N PRO A 254 10.53 25.14 30.46
CA PRO A 254 10.52 26.52 30.95
C PRO A 254 11.83 26.91 31.64
N ALA A 255 12.32 28.11 31.35
CA ALA A 255 13.55 28.66 31.94
C ALA A 255 13.43 29.00 33.44
N THR A 256 12.21 29.10 33.98
CA THR A 256 11.97 29.50 35.37
C THR A 256 10.98 28.57 36.06
N ASN A 257 11.15 28.39 37.38
CA ASN A 257 10.25 27.56 38.18
C ASN A 257 8.81 28.12 38.22
N VAL A 258 8.65 29.44 38.07
CA VAL A 258 7.33 30.09 37.95
C VAL A 258 6.59 29.61 36.70
N ASN A 259 7.30 29.53 35.56
CA ASN A 259 6.71 29.14 34.29
C ASN A 259 6.59 27.61 34.12
N ALA A 260 7.22 26.80 34.99
CA ALA A 260 7.16 25.34 34.96
C ALA A 260 5.72 24.80 34.94
N LYS A 261 4.81 25.45 35.67
CA LYS A 261 3.39 25.05 35.75
C LYS A 261 2.63 25.15 34.43
N ASN A 262 3.15 25.92 33.46
CA ASN A 262 2.55 26.02 32.13
C ASN A 262 2.73 24.74 31.32
N VAL A 263 3.73 23.91 31.63
CA VAL A 263 3.99 22.65 30.93
C VAL A 263 3.81 21.42 31.83
N PHE A 264 3.97 21.57 33.15
CA PHE A 264 3.81 20.50 34.12
C PHE A 264 3.00 21.01 35.31
N ALA A 265 1.68 20.79 35.30
CA ALA A 265 0.76 21.44 36.23
C ALA A 265 1.08 21.17 37.71
N THR A 266 1.66 19.99 38.01
CA THR A 266 2.06 19.56 39.35
C THR A 266 3.48 19.97 39.72
N ALA A 267 4.15 20.80 38.92
CA ALA A 267 5.49 21.29 39.21
C ALA A 267 5.54 21.98 40.60
N GLY A 268 6.47 21.51 41.44
CA GLY A 268 6.74 22.03 42.78
C GLY A 268 7.66 23.25 42.76
N ALA A 269 8.30 23.54 43.90
CA ALA A 269 9.20 24.69 44.03
C ALA A 269 10.44 24.62 43.12
N ASP A 270 10.88 23.41 42.76
CA ASP A 270 11.99 23.15 41.83
C ASP A 270 11.60 23.34 40.35
N GLY A 271 10.32 23.60 40.06
CA GLY A 271 9.82 23.64 38.70
C GLY A 271 9.95 22.28 38.03
N VAL A 272 10.70 22.24 36.93
CA VAL A 272 11.01 21.02 36.15
C VAL A 272 12.40 20.44 36.45
N GLN A 273 13.15 21.00 37.40
CA GLN A 273 14.51 20.57 37.69
C GLN A 273 14.54 19.28 38.52
N GLY A 274 15.41 18.35 38.12
CA GLY A 274 15.59 17.02 38.75
C GLY A 274 14.88 15.88 38.01
N TYR A 275 13.87 16.20 37.20
CA TYR A 275 13.21 15.20 36.35
C TYR A 275 14.05 14.86 35.11
N SER A 276 13.89 13.64 34.62
CA SER A 276 14.26 13.27 33.25
C SER A 276 13.02 13.33 32.35
N LEU A 277 13.22 13.23 31.03
CA LEU A 277 12.14 13.32 30.06
C LEU A 277 11.91 11.97 29.38
N LYS A 278 10.65 11.54 29.36
CA LYS A 278 10.16 10.37 28.61
C LYS A 278 9.03 10.79 27.68
N VAL A 279 8.74 9.93 26.73
CA VAL A 279 7.60 10.06 25.84
C VAL A 279 6.76 8.81 25.92
N ASP A 280 5.48 8.98 26.20
CA ASP A 280 4.46 7.96 26.03
C ASP A 280 3.85 8.12 24.64
N TYR A 281 4.02 7.13 23.77
CA TYR A 281 3.61 7.21 22.37
C TYR A 281 2.80 5.99 21.93
N THR A 282 1.96 6.18 20.92
CA THR A 282 1.12 5.12 20.36
C THR A 282 0.90 5.36 18.87
N ALA A 283 0.96 4.29 18.07
CA ALA A 283 0.66 4.37 16.65
C ALA A 283 -0.78 4.87 16.42
N LYS A 284 -0.95 5.77 15.45
CA LYS A 284 -2.28 6.22 15.01
C LYS A 284 -2.89 5.10 14.17
N VAL A 285 -3.83 4.37 14.77
CA VAL A 285 -4.72 3.48 14.01
C VAL A 285 -6.01 4.22 13.76
N LYS A 286 -6.41 4.38 12.50
CA LYS A 286 -7.69 5.02 12.13
C LYS A 286 -8.83 3.98 12.24
N SER A 287 -9.02 3.44 13.47
CA SER A 287 -10.04 2.48 13.98
C SER A 287 -10.64 1.48 12.96
N VAL A 288 -10.55 0.16 13.12
CA VAL A 288 -11.12 -0.65 14.21
C VAL A 288 -10.23 -1.89 14.43
N LEU A 289 -9.44 -1.93 15.50
CA LEU A 289 -8.93 -3.21 16.02
C LEU A 289 -10.10 -3.91 16.73
N LYS A 290 -11.01 -4.52 15.97
CA LYS A 290 -11.80 -5.62 16.51
C LYS A 290 -10.81 -6.75 16.70
N SER A 291 -10.29 -6.87 17.92
CA SER A 291 -9.58 -8.06 18.38
C SER A 291 -10.46 -9.26 18.07
N THR A 292 -10.18 -9.89 16.94
CA THR A 292 -10.79 -11.16 16.58
C THR A 292 -9.63 -12.11 16.57
N LYS A 293 -9.40 -12.76 17.72
CA LYS A 293 -8.51 -13.91 17.79
C LYS A 293 -8.91 -14.87 16.66
N ARG A 294 -7.96 -15.26 15.82
CA ARG A 294 -8.15 -16.35 14.85
C ARG A 294 -8.75 -17.54 15.62
N LYS A 295 -9.87 -18.07 15.12
CA LYS A 295 -10.30 -19.43 15.45
C LYS A 295 -9.53 -20.40 14.58
#